data_AF-A0A3L8RTM9-F1
#
_entry.id   AF-A0A3L8RTM9-F1
#
_cell.length_a   1.000
_cell.length_b   1.000
_cell.length_c   1.000
_cell.angle_alpha   90.00
_cell.angle_beta   90.00
_cell.angle_gamma   90.00
#
_symmetry.space_group_name_H-M   'P 1'
#
loop_
_entity.id
_entity.type
_entity.pdbx_description
1 polymer ?
#
loop_
_entity_poly.entity_id
_entity_poly.type
_entity_poly.pdbx_seq_one_letter_code
_entity_poly.pdbx_strand_id
1 'polypeptide(L)'
;MDNRLKFMVKQHLPDWTDMQLLLDALTETEKQLVLKVAKDLAEDAFVSRQEDIKDVFPLQDLMWDPNEPDELAQLKRYQDFIVKGLERAIPKTINWSALYAVKQDPSQTPSVFLAQLGDVMRKIHRRYQKKIQKIQGPNSRGLEAIG
;
A
#
# COMPACT_ATOMS: atom_id res chain seq x y z
N MET A 1 -2.46 -8.06 -13.06
CA MET A 1 -1.47 -7.39 -12.19
C MET A 1 -1.62 -7.96 -10.79
N ASP A 2 -0.60 -8.45 -10.11
CA ASP A 2 0.62 -9.14 -10.56
C ASP A 2 1.16 -9.92 -9.35
N ASN A 3 1.42 -11.22 -9.51
CA ASN A 3 1.68 -12.17 -8.40
C ASN A 3 2.88 -11.80 -7.51
N ARG A 4 3.70 -10.80 -7.86
CA ARG A 4 4.96 -10.48 -7.17
C ARG A 4 4.84 -9.66 -5.89
N LEU A 5 3.87 -8.74 -5.74
CA LEU A 5 3.65 -8.06 -4.45
C LEU A 5 3.12 -9.07 -3.42
N LYS A 6 2.16 -9.90 -3.83
CA LYS A 6 1.68 -11.06 -3.07
C LYS A 6 2.80 -12.05 -2.77
N PHE A 7 3.70 -12.30 -3.71
CA PHE A 7 4.86 -13.16 -3.50
C PHE A 7 5.84 -12.54 -2.49
N MET A 8 6.15 -11.25 -2.60
CA MET A 8 7.06 -10.53 -1.69
C MET A 8 6.55 -10.52 -0.26
N VAL A 9 5.27 -10.17 -0.06
CA VAL A 9 4.60 -10.24 1.24
C VAL A 9 4.67 -11.67 1.81
N LYS A 10 4.44 -12.69 0.96
CA LYS A 10 4.57 -14.10 1.38
C LYS A 10 6.00 -14.55 1.68
N GLN A 11 7.00 -14.02 0.98
CA GLN A 11 8.41 -14.42 1.13
C GLN A 11 9.10 -13.74 2.32
N HIS A 12 8.76 -12.48 2.59
CA HIS A 12 9.45 -11.66 3.59
C HIS A 12 8.64 -11.38 4.85
N LEU A 13 7.35 -11.76 4.86
CA LEU A 13 6.43 -11.58 6.01
C LEU A 13 6.59 -10.20 6.66
N PRO A 14 6.46 -9.10 5.89
CA PRO A 14 6.67 -7.74 6.41
C PRO A 14 5.76 -7.50 7.61
N ASP A 15 6.34 -7.00 8.70
CA ASP A 15 5.56 -6.69 9.89
C ASP A 15 4.67 -5.45 9.66
N TRP A 16 3.92 -5.04 10.69
CA TRP A 16 3.06 -3.87 10.58
C TRP A 16 3.83 -2.60 10.20
N THR A 17 5.05 -2.43 10.72
CA THR A 17 5.90 -1.26 10.45
C THR A 17 6.40 -1.25 9.02
N ASP A 18 6.81 -2.40 8.50
CA ASP A 18 7.20 -2.58 7.11
C ASP A 18 6.03 -2.24 6.15
N MET A 19 4.81 -2.63 6.52
CA MET A 19 3.61 -2.28 5.75
C MET A 19 3.31 -0.77 5.81
N GLN A 20 3.51 -0.12 6.95
CA GLN A 20 3.41 1.34 7.05
C GLN A 20 4.45 2.05 6.18
N LEU A 21 5.70 1.56 6.14
CA LEU A 21 6.74 2.14 5.29
C LEU A 21 6.37 2.11 3.80
N LEU A 22 5.69 1.06 3.36
CA LEU A 22 5.16 0.95 1.99
C LEU A 22 3.98 1.91 1.75
N LEU A 23 3.10 2.08 2.73
CA LEU A 23 1.99 3.03 2.66
C LEU A 23 2.47 4.49 2.67
N ASP A 24 3.51 4.81 3.44
CA ASP A 24 4.13 6.14 3.52
C ASP A 24 4.89 6.52 2.23
N ALA A 25 5.10 5.56 1.33
CA ALA A 25 5.58 5.87 -0.01
C ALA A 25 4.49 6.48 -0.93
N LEU A 26 3.21 6.38 -0.53
CA LEU A 26 2.07 6.97 -1.22
C LEU A 26 1.81 8.41 -0.74
N THR A 27 0.94 9.14 -1.44
CA THR A 27 0.41 10.40 -0.90
C THR A 27 -0.57 10.13 0.24
N GLU A 28 -0.77 11.10 1.13
CA GLU A 28 -1.74 10.97 2.23
C GLU A 28 -3.14 10.59 1.70
N THR A 29 -3.60 11.20 0.61
CA THR A 29 -4.90 10.89 0.01
C THR A 29 -4.99 9.44 -0.51
N GLU A 30 -3.93 8.96 -1.15
CA GLU A 30 -3.87 7.57 -1.64
C GLU A 30 -3.77 6.58 -0.49
N LYS A 31 -2.96 6.87 0.53
CA LYS A 31 -2.85 6.07 1.76
C LYS A 31 -4.23 5.94 2.42
N GLN A 32 -4.94 7.05 2.61
CA GLN A 32 -6.30 7.04 3.18
C GLN A 32 -7.27 6.24 2.30
N LEU A 33 -7.18 6.35 0.97
CA LEU A 33 -8.04 5.58 0.06
C LEU A 33 -7.72 4.07 0.12
N VAL A 34 -6.44 3.69 0.16
CA VAL A 34 -6.00 2.30 0.31
C VAL A 34 -6.50 1.72 1.62
N LEU A 35 -6.31 2.43 2.73
CA LEU A 35 -6.78 2.02 4.05
C LEU A 35 -8.30 1.88 4.11
N LYS A 36 -9.03 2.83 3.51
CA LYS A 36 -10.49 2.76 3.40
C LYS A 36 -10.93 1.52 2.63
N VAL A 37 -10.39 1.30 1.43
CA VAL A 37 -10.78 0.15 0.59
C VAL A 37 -10.37 -1.18 1.23
N ALA A 38 -9.23 -1.23 1.92
CA ALA A 38 -8.79 -2.41 2.66
C ALA A 38 -9.71 -2.70 3.86
N LYS A 39 -10.14 -1.66 4.57
CA LYS A 39 -11.11 -1.75 5.67
C LYS A 39 -12.48 -2.21 5.18
N ASP A 40 -13.01 -1.60 4.12
CA ASP A 40 -14.30 -2.01 3.52
C ASP A 40 -14.25 -3.49 3.08
N LEU A 41 -13.12 -3.93 2.53
CA LEU A 41 -12.87 -5.32 2.17
C LEU A 41 -12.83 -6.28 3.36
N ALA A 42 -12.26 -5.83 4.47
CA ALA A 42 -12.25 -6.58 5.71
C ALA A 42 -13.65 -6.64 6.31
N GLU A 43 -14.39 -5.54 6.36
CA GLU A 43 -15.78 -5.52 6.81
C GLU A 43 -16.64 -6.50 6.02
N ASP A 44 -16.59 -6.47 4.68
CA ASP A 44 -17.33 -7.40 3.83
C ASP A 44 -16.98 -8.88 4.10
N ALA A 45 -15.71 -9.19 4.36
CA ALA A 45 -15.26 -10.55 4.62
C ALA A 45 -15.70 -11.07 6.00
N PHE A 46 -15.93 -10.19 6.96
CA PHE A 46 -16.20 -10.51 8.36
C PHE A 46 -17.60 -10.12 8.85
N VAL A 47 -18.43 -9.50 7.99
CA VAL A 47 -19.86 -9.18 8.24
C VAL A 47 -20.66 -10.38 8.74
N SER A 48 -20.27 -11.61 8.37
CA SER A 48 -20.93 -12.85 8.81
C SER A 48 -20.44 -13.41 10.16
N ARG A 49 -19.33 -12.90 10.72
CA ARG A 49 -18.62 -13.50 11.86
C ARG A 49 -18.78 -12.77 13.19
N GLN A 50 -19.41 -11.59 13.21
CA GLN A 50 -19.53 -10.72 14.40
C GLN A 50 -18.19 -10.36 15.07
N GLU A 51 -17.07 -10.45 14.34
CA GLU A 51 -15.76 -10.01 14.82
C GLU A 51 -15.69 -8.46 14.78
N ASP A 52 -15.06 -7.82 15.77
CA ASP A 52 -14.84 -6.37 15.74
C ASP A 52 -13.82 -6.06 14.64
N ILE A 53 -14.18 -5.15 13.73
CA ILE A 53 -13.29 -4.73 12.64
C ILE A 53 -11.95 -4.18 13.14
N LYS A 54 -11.91 -3.65 14.37
CA LYS A 54 -10.67 -3.17 14.99
C LYS A 54 -9.67 -4.28 15.30
N ASP A 55 -10.17 -5.49 15.54
CA ASP A 55 -9.34 -6.67 15.80
C ASP A 55 -8.88 -7.31 14.48
N VAL A 56 -9.69 -7.18 13.43
CA VAL A 56 -9.41 -7.74 12.10
C VAL A 56 -8.52 -6.83 11.24
N PHE A 57 -8.71 -5.51 11.33
CA PHE A 57 -7.99 -4.51 10.56
C PHE A 57 -7.63 -3.30 11.45
N PRO A 58 -6.62 -3.46 12.31
CA PRO A 58 -6.19 -2.39 13.19
C PRO A 58 -5.52 -1.26 12.39
N LEU A 59 -5.90 -0.01 12.71
CA LEU A 59 -5.26 1.19 12.18
C LEU A 59 -4.03 1.62 12.98
N GLN A 60 -3.78 0.98 14.12
CA GLN A 60 -2.62 1.20 15.00
C GLN A 60 -1.83 -0.09 15.12
N ASP A 61 -0.56 0.02 15.51
CA ASP A 61 0.28 -1.15 15.75
C ASP A 61 -0.24 -1.92 16.97
N LEU A 62 -0.57 -3.20 16.77
CA LEU A 62 -0.92 -4.12 17.85
C LEU A 62 0.28 -4.94 18.34
N MET A 63 1.47 -4.72 17.76
CA MET A 63 2.69 -5.46 18.07
C MET A 63 2.54 -6.98 17.88
N TRP A 64 1.88 -7.41 16.80
CA TRP A 64 1.73 -8.83 16.49
C TRP A 64 3.08 -9.54 16.45
N ASP A 65 3.24 -10.57 17.26
CA ASP A 65 4.40 -11.43 17.30
C ASP A 65 4.33 -12.46 16.17
N PRO A 66 5.24 -12.41 15.18
CA PRO A 66 5.29 -13.40 14.10
C PRO A 66 5.64 -14.81 14.58
N ASN A 67 6.09 -14.98 15.83
CA ASN A 67 6.33 -16.28 16.45
C ASN A 67 5.05 -16.91 17.04
N GLU A 68 4.01 -16.12 17.28
CA GLU A 68 2.72 -16.61 17.77
C GLU A 68 1.79 -16.98 16.60
N PRO A 69 1.27 -18.22 16.52
CA PRO A 69 0.52 -18.69 15.35
C PRO A 69 -0.74 -17.87 15.03
N ASP A 70 -1.47 -17.47 16.07
CA ASP A 70 -2.72 -16.72 15.93
C ASP A 70 -2.45 -15.27 15.49
N GLU A 71 -1.38 -14.66 15.99
CA GLU A 71 -0.97 -13.29 15.63
C GLU A 71 -0.34 -13.25 14.23
N LEU A 72 0.41 -14.28 13.85
CA LEU A 72 0.89 -14.46 12.48
C LEU A 72 -0.26 -14.61 11.48
N ALA A 73 -1.35 -15.30 11.88
CA ALA A 73 -2.54 -15.42 11.04
C ALA A 73 -3.24 -14.08 10.85
N GLN A 74 -3.32 -13.25 11.91
CA GLN A 74 -3.84 -11.87 11.82
C GLN A 74 -2.96 -10.99 10.94
N LEU A 75 -1.64 -11.02 11.12
CA LEU A 75 -0.67 -10.28 10.31
C LEU A 75 -0.81 -10.62 8.82
N LYS A 76 -0.91 -11.91 8.48
CA LYS A 76 -1.11 -12.35 7.08
C LYS A 76 -2.42 -11.85 6.47
N ARG A 77 -3.51 -11.81 7.27
CA ARG A 77 -4.80 -11.26 6.81
C ARG A 77 -4.69 -9.76 6.56
N TYR A 78 -4.10 -9.03 7.51
CA TYR A 78 -3.87 -7.60 7.38
C TYR A 78 -3.07 -7.26 6.12
N GLN A 79 -1.96 -7.96 5.89
CA GLN A 79 -1.14 -7.82 4.69
C GLN A 79 -1.95 -8.04 3.40
N ASP A 80 -2.80 -9.07 3.34
CA ASP A 80 -3.63 -9.36 2.17
C ASP A 80 -4.67 -8.25 1.89
N PHE A 81 -5.28 -7.68 2.95
CA PHE A 81 -6.20 -6.56 2.81
C PHE A 81 -5.50 -5.30 2.29
N ILE A 82 -4.30 -4.98 2.80
CA ILE A 82 -3.53 -3.83 2.29
C ILE A 82 -3.17 -4.01 0.81
N VAL A 83 -2.71 -5.21 0.43
CA VAL A 83 -2.40 -5.52 -0.97
C VAL A 83 -3.63 -5.33 -1.86
N LYS A 84 -4.80 -5.84 -1.45
CA LYS A 84 -6.05 -5.67 -2.20
C LYS A 84 -6.51 -4.21 -2.23
N GLY A 85 -6.33 -3.48 -1.13
CA GLY A 85 -6.58 -2.04 -1.04
C GLY A 85 -5.74 -1.28 -2.05
N LEU A 86 -4.44 -1.58 -2.13
CA LEU A 86 -3.53 -0.99 -3.11
C LEU A 86 -3.93 -1.32 -4.56
N GLU A 87 -4.32 -2.57 -4.82
CA GLU A 87 -4.78 -3.02 -6.14
C GLU A 87 -6.06 -2.30 -6.62
N ARG A 88 -6.93 -1.88 -5.70
CA ARG A 88 -8.23 -1.26 -6.01
C ARG A 88 -8.21 0.26 -5.95
N ALA A 89 -7.49 0.83 -4.99
CA ALA A 89 -7.42 2.28 -4.77
C ALA A 89 -6.49 2.97 -5.76
N ILE A 90 -5.38 2.33 -6.13
CA ILE A 90 -4.40 2.97 -7.02
C ILE A 90 -4.75 2.70 -8.49
N PRO A 91 -4.88 3.74 -9.33
CA PRO A 91 -5.23 3.56 -10.73
C PRO A 91 -4.30 2.59 -11.45
N LYS A 92 -4.88 1.63 -12.19
CA LYS A 92 -4.14 0.66 -13.04
C LYS A 92 -3.27 1.33 -14.12
N THR A 93 -3.48 2.61 -14.37
CA THR A 93 -2.70 3.45 -15.29
C THR A 93 -1.31 3.80 -14.76
N ILE A 94 -1.04 3.60 -13.46
CA ILE A 94 0.30 3.69 -12.89
C ILE A 94 1.10 2.46 -13.35
N ASN A 95 2.15 2.72 -14.13
CA ASN A 95 3.03 1.66 -14.62
C ASN A 95 3.99 1.22 -13.50
N TRP A 96 3.60 0.18 -12.77
CA TRP A 96 4.37 -0.45 -11.70
C TRP A 96 5.56 -1.31 -12.17
N SER A 97 5.82 -1.42 -13.47
CA SER A 97 6.94 -2.24 -14.01
C SER A 97 8.29 -1.91 -13.39
N ALA A 98 8.54 -0.65 -13.03
CA ALA A 98 9.77 -0.24 -12.36
C ALA A 98 9.87 -0.76 -10.92
N LEU A 99 8.75 -0.96 -10.22
CA LEU A 99 8.72 -1.61 -8.90
C LEU A 99 9.06 -3.10 -9.05
N TYR A 100 8.56 -3.74 -10.12
CA TYR A 100 8.80 -5.16 -10.40
C TYR A 100 10.21 -5.48 -10.87
N ALA A 101 10.98 -4.47 -11.32
CA ALA A 101 12.37 -4.60 -11.73
C ALA A 101 13.33 -4.62 -10.53
N VAL A 102 12.88 -4.19 -9.35
CA VAL A 102 13.66 -4.24 -8.12
C VAL A 102 13.71 -5.69 -7.64
N LYS A 103 14.90 -6.27 -7.60
CA LYS A 103 15.15 -7.58 -7.01
C LYS A 103 15.98 -7.38 -5.75
N GLN A 104 15.68 -8.13 -4.71
CA GLN A 104 16.53 -8.17 -3.54
C GLN A 104 17.87 -8.80 -3.91
N ASP A 105 18.95 -8.12 -3.57
CA ASP A 105 20.28 -8.72 -3.66
C ASP A 105 20.43 -9.80 -2.58
N PRO A 106 21.08 -10.95 -2.84
CA PRO A 106 21.26 -12.01 -1.84
C PRO A 106 21.95 -11.54 -0.55
N SER A 107 22.74 -10.47 -0.61
CA SER A 107 23.41 -9.86 0.54
C SER A 107 22.61 -8.74 1.21
N GLN A 108 21.51 -8.31 0.59
CA GLN A 108 20.68 -7.21 1.09
C GLN A 108 19.72 -7.73 2.16
N THR A 109 19.66 -7.04 3.30
CA THR A 109 18.71 -7.39 4.36
C THR A 109 17.27 -7.05 3.95
N PRO A 110 16.25 -7.75 4.51
CA PRO A 110 14.85 -7.47 4.21
C PRO A 110 14.46 -5.99 4.40
N SER A 111 14.90 -5.35 5.48
CA SER A 111 14.60 -3.94 5.76
C SER A 111 15.22 -2.99 4.73
N VAL A 112 16.44 -3.26 4.26
CA VAL A 112 17.09 -2.44 3.23
C VAL A 112 16.39 -2.61 1.88
N PHE A 113 15.94 -3.83 1.56
CA PHE A 113 15.14 -4.08 0.37
C PHE A 113 13.79 -3.35 0.41
N LEU A 114 13.11 -3.36 1.56
CA LEU A 114 11.84 -2.63 1.75
C LEU A 114 12.01 -1.11 1.61
N ALA A 115 13.08 -0.54 2.17
CA ALA A 115 13.41 0.87 1.98
C ALA A 115 13.61 1.23 0.50
N GLN A 116 14.34 0.38 -0.25
CA GLN A 116 14.55 0.55 -1.69
C GLN A 116 13.24 0.49 -2.48
N LEU A 117 12.32 -0.41 -2.09
CA LEU A 117 10.99 -0.49 -2.70
C LEU A 117 10.19 0.79 -2.45
N GLY A 118 10.16 1.29 -1.21
CA GLY A 118 9.52 2.56 -0.88
C GLY A 118 10.05 3.72 -1.74
N ASP A 119 11.35 3.78 -1.98
CA ASP A 119 11.96 4.77 -2.87
C ASP A 119 11.51 4.67 -4.32
N VAL A 120 11.40 3.44 -4.83
CA VAL A 120 10.93 3.21 -6.20
C VAL A 120 9.44 3.53 -6.34
N MET A 121 8.61 3.18 -5.35
CA MET A 121 7.20 3.58 -5.29
C MET A 121 7.08 5.11 -5.33
N ARG A 122 7.82 5.83 -4.46
CA ARG A 122 7.87 7.31 -4.48
C ARG A 122 8.28 7.87 -5.83
N LYS A 123 9.23 7.24 -6.53
CA LYS A 123 9.70 7.69 -7.86
C LYS A 123 8.65 7.47 -8.96
N ILE A 124 7.98 6.31 -8.97
CA ILE A 124 6.89 6.00 -9.91
C ILE A 124 5.75 6.98 -9.70
N HIS A 125 5.35 7.18 -8.45
CA HIS A 125 4.28 8.10 -8.10
C HIS A 125 4.58 9.54 -8.54
N ARG A 126 5.78 10.06 -8.25
CA ARG A 126 6.21 11.40 -8.70
C ARG A 126 6.15 11.57 -10.22
N ARG A 127 6.49 10.52 -10.99
CA ARG A 127 6.39 10.56 -12.46
C ARG A 127 4.93 10.61 -12.92
N TYR A 128 4.05 9.86 -12.27
CA TYR A 128 2.61 9.87 -12.57
C TYR A 128 1.99 11.25 -12.28
N GLN A 129 2.28 11.84 -11.12
CA GLN A 129 1.79 13.18 -10.76
C GLN A 129 2.24 14.25 -11.74
N LYS A 130 3.52 14.24 -12.14
CA LYS A 130 4.03 15.15 -13.19
C LYS A 130 3.33 14.95 -14.53
N LYS A 131 2.96 13.71 -14.87
CA LYS A 131 2.21 13.41 -16.10
C LYS A 131 0.79 13.99 -16.02
N ILE A 132 0.09 13.82 -14.89
CA ILE A 132 -1.25 14.41 -14.69
C ILE A 132 -1.19 15.94 -14.74
N GLN A 133 -0.24 16.57 -14.06
CA GLN A 133 -0.07 18.04 -14.09
C GLN A 133 0.18 18.56 -15.51
N LYS A 134 0.97 17.85 -16.32
CA LYS A 134 1.18 18.20 -17.74
C LYS A 134 -0.07 18.03 -18.60
N ILE A 135 -0.93 17.06 -18.29
CA ILE A 135 -2.19 16.81 -19.00
C ILE A 135 -3.24 17.86 -18.62
N GLN A 136 -3.29 18.29 -17.35
CA GLN A 136 -4.26 19.28 -16.87
C GLN A 136 -3.84 20.74 -17.17
N GLY A 137 -2.59 20.97 -17.56
CA GLY A 137 -2.06 22.27 -17.98
C GLY A 137 -1.87 23.25 -16.81
N PRO A 138 -0.92 24.20 -16.89
CA PRO A 138 -0.70 25.20 -15.84
C PRO A 138 -1.77 26.31 -15.78
N ASN A 139 -2.88 26.21 -16.53
CA ASN A 139 -3.75 27.36 -16.82
C ASN A 139 -5.20 27.25 -16.28
N SER A 140 -5.39 26.66 -15.10
CA SER A 140 -6.70 26.63 -14.42
C SER A 140 -6.85 27.68 -13.31
N ARG A 141 -5.94 28.66 -13.22
CA ARG A 141 -6.04 29.82 -12.32
C ARG A 141 -5.94 31.10 -13.12
N GLY A 142 -7.07 31.52 -13.69
CA GLY A 142 -7.16 32.75 -14.46
C GLY A 142 -8.58 33.08 -14.88
N LEU A 143 -9.58 32.82 -14.02
CA LEU A 143 -10.97 33.27 -14.22
C LEU A 143 -11.66 33.61 -12.89
N GLU A 144 -10.93 34.26 -11.97
CA GLU A 144 -11.55 34.97 -10.83
C GLU A 144 -11.09 36.43 -10.87
N ALA A 145 -11.52 37.16 -11.91
CA ALA A 145 -11.37 38.61 -11.98
C ALA A 145 -12.35 39.24 -12.99
N ILE A 146 -13.60 38.80 -13.08
CA ILE A 146 -14.68 39.61 -13.65
C ILE A 146 -16.01 39.18 -13.02
N GLY A 147 -16.64 40.08 -12.27
CA GLY A 147 -17.93 39.88 -11.61
C GLY A 147 -18.04 40.70 -10.35
#